data_AF-D3BNQ3-F1
#
_entry.id   AF-D3BNQ3-F1
#
_cell.length_a   1.000
_cell.length_b   1.000
_cell.length_c   1.000
_cell.angle_alpha   90.00
_cell.angle_beta   90.00
_cell.angle_gamma   90.00
#
_symmetry.space_group_name_H-M   'P 1'
#
loop_
_entity.id
_entity.type
_entity.pdbx_description
1 polymer ?
#
loop_
_entity_poly.entity_id
_entity_poly.type
_entity_poly.pdbx_seq_one_letter_code
_entity_poly.pdbx_strand_id
1 'polypeptide(L)'
;MSLKIYWERINNEKQSNKAKDYLNRIFASIDKPDIIGKFEITSLSLGSKPPTFEIISIADPDVNILTPAPNSNSIEARVKFSYDGDAHFMLEAELLVNAPTPKFIIFPISIKVSSPHISGIASVIYDEKNDELREIIAKRMVYPNRITLSLKDALIK
;
A
#
# COMPACT_ATOMS: atom_id res chain seq x y z
N MET A 1 15.11 17.05 -3.20
CA MET A 1 16.09 16.06 -3.75
C MET A 1 15.31 14.81 -4.18
N SER A 2 15.55 14.26 -5.37
CA SER A 2 14.84 13.08 -5.87
C SER A 2 15.42 11.77 -5.33
N LEU A 3 14.61 10.93 -4.71
CA LEU A 3 15.01 9.61 -4.23
C LEU A 3 14.79 8.56 -5.33
N LYS A 4 15.84 7.81 -5.70
CA LYS A 4 15.70 6.68 -6.63
C LYS A 4 15.32 5.41 -5.87
N ILE A 5 14.22 4.78 -6.28
CA ILE A 5 13.76 3.52 -5.71
C ILE A 5 14.04 2.37 -6.68
N TYR A 6 14.53 1.25 -6.15
CA TYR A 6 14.68 0.01 -6.89
C TYR A 6 13.33 -0.70 -7.03
N TRP A 7 12.51 -0.25 -7.97
CA TRP A 7 11.14 -0.74 -8.18
C TRP A 7 11.07 -2.25 -8.38
N GLU A 8 12.01 -2.82 -9.12
CA GLU A 8 12.11 -4.26 -9.39
C GLU A 8 12.18 -5.13 -8.13
N ARG A 9 12.61 -4.57 -7.00
CA ARG A 9 12.66 -5.30 -5.72
C ARG A 9 11.35 -5.27 -4.97
N ILE A 10 10.54 -4.24 -5.21
CA ILE A 10 9.25 -4.02 -4.56
C ILE A 10 8.15 -4.68 -5.39
N ASN A 11 8.26 -4.61 -6.72
CA ASN A 11 7.34 -5.20 -7.69
C ASN A 11 7.49 -6.72 -7.76
N ASN A 12 7.26 -7.39 -6.63
CA ASN A 12 7.24 -8.83 -6.50
C ASN A 12 5.83 -9.30 -6.12
N GLU A 13 5.51 -10.55 -6.46
CA GLU A 13 4.19 -11.13 -6.21
C GLU A 13 3.79 -11.09 -4.72
N LYS A 14 4.76 -11.18 -3.81
CA LYS A 14 4.50 -11.12 -2.37
C LYS A 14 3.92 -9.77 -1.95
N GLN A 15 4.46 -8.65 -2.45
CA GLN A 15 3.95 -7.32 -2.14
C GLN A 15 2.61 -7.06 -2.84
N SER A 16 2.45 -7.53 -4.08
CA SER A 16 1.17 -7.46 -4.79
C SER A 16 0.06 -8.20 -4.04
N ASN A 17 0.33 -9.41 -3.53
CA ASN A 17 -0.62 -10.17 -2.73
C ASN A 17 -0.94 -9.47 -1.40
N LYS A 18 0.05 -8.90 -0.72
CA LYS A 18 -0.21 -8.12 0.50
C LYS A 18 -1.12 -6.91 0.26
N ALA A 19 -0.88 -6.18 -0.83
CA ALA A 19 -1.71 -5.04 -1.21
C ALA A 19 -3.14 -5.49 -1.58
N LYS A 20 -3.27 -6.61 -2.31
CA LYS A 20 -4.57 -7.23 -2.60
C LYS A 20 -5.32 -7.58 -1.32
N ASP A 21 -4.68 -8.26 -0.38
CA ASP A 21 -5.29 -8.68 0.88
C ASP A 21 -5.69 -7.46 1.73
N TYR A 22 -4.87 -6.41 1.72
CA TYR A 22 -5.18 -5.15 2.41
C TYR A 22 -6.42 -4.47 1.82
N LEU A 23 -6.51 -4.33 0.50
CA LEU A 23 -7.68 -3.75 -0.15
C LEU A 23 -8.93 -4.61 0.09
N ASN A 24 -8.82 -5.94 0.00
CA ASN A 24 -9.94 -6.84 0.32
C ASN A 24 -10.43 -6.66 1.76
N ARG A 25 -9.54 -6.44 2.74
CA ARG A 25 -9.95 -6.12 4.12
C ARG A 25 -10.70 -4.79 4.21
N ILE A 26 -10.24 -3.75 3.53
CA ILE A 26 -10.93 -2.46 3.48
C ILE A 26 -12.32 -2.61 2.86
N PHE A 27 -12.42 -3.28 1.71
CA PHE A 27 -13.71 -3.46 1.04
C PHE A 27 -14.65 -4.40 1.80
N ALA A 28 -14.13 -5.28 2.65
CA ALA A 28 -14.95 -6.09 3.55
C ALA A 28 -15.62 -5.23 4.64
N SER A 29 -14.95 -4.18 5.13
CA SER A 29 -15.48 -3.32 6.20
C SER A 29 -16.38 -2.16 5.72
N ILE A 30 -16.49 -1.94 4.40
CA ILE A 30 -17.33 -0.89 3.82
C ILE A 30 -18.76 -1.42 3.60
N ASP A 31 -19.76 -0.62 3.98
CA ASP A 31 -21.16 -0.86 3.66
C ASP A 31 -21.38 -0.84 2.15
N LYS A 32 -21.91 -1.94 1.62
CA LYS A 32 -22.14 -2.12 0.18
C LYS A 32 -23.59 -1.73 -0.16
N PRO A 33 -23.82 -1.04 -1.29
CA PRO A 33 -25.17 -0.84 -1.81
C PRO A 33 -25.89 -2.16 -2.07
N ASP A 34 -27.22 -2.15 -2.04
CA ASP A 34 -28.09 -3.32 -2.26
C ASP A 34 -28.04 -3.89 -3.69
N ILE A 35 -27.40 -3.16 -4.61
CA ILE A 35 -27.11 -3.60 -5.98
C ILE A 35 -25.80 -4.39 -6.09
N ILE A 36 -24.93 -4.41 -5.07
CA ILE A 36 -23.64 -5.13 -5.11
C ILE A 36 -23.70 -6.35 -4.18
N GLY A 37 -23.56 -7.54 -4.76
CA GLY A 37 -23.45 -8.81 -4.06
C GLY A 37 -22.02 -9.11 -3.59
N LYS A 38 -21.57 -10.35 -3.77
CA LYS A 38 -20.18 -10.71 -3.44
C LYS A 38 -19.22 -9.82 -4.24
N PHE A 39 -18.12 -9.40 -3.60
CA PHE A 39 -17.12 -8.51 -4.16
C PHE A 39 -15.73 -8.99 -3.70
N GLU A 40 -14.78 -9.16 -4.61
CA GLU A 40 -13.43 -9.64 -4.30
C GLU A 40 -12.39 -9.16 -5.33
N ILE A 41 -11.27 -8.63 -4.84
CA ILE A 41 -10.12 -8.34 -5.70
C ILE A 41 -9.37 -9.65 -5.96
N THR A 42 -9.32 -10.05 -7.23
CA THR A 42 -8.73 -11.32 -7.67
C THR A 42 -7.25 -11.18 -7.98
N SER A 43 -6.84 -10.05 -8.56
CA SER A 43 -5.44 -9.78 -8.86
C SER A 43 -5.09 -8.31 -8.67
N LEU A 44 -3.83 -8.03 -8.35
CA LEU A 44 -3.29 -6.69 -8.20
C LEU A 44 -1.88 -6.64 -8.75
N SER A 45 -1.58 -5.59 -9.50
CA SER A 45 -0.26 -5.26 -10.03
C SER A 45 0.11 -3.85 -9.60
N LEU A 46 1.32 -3.69 -9.07
CA LEU A 46 1.88 -2.38 -8.72
C LEU A 46 2.32 -1.58 -9.97
N GLY A 47 2.28 -2.21 -11.16
CA GLY A 47 2.72 -1.61 -12.41
C GLY A 47 4.22 -1.72 -12.63
N SER A 48 4.63 -1.44 -13.88
CA SER A 48 6.02 -1.42 -14.32
C SER A 48 6.72 -0.09 -13.98
N LYS A 49 5.96 1.01 -13.88
CA LYS A 49 6.52 2.34 -13.63
C LYS A 49 6.55 2.67 -12.13
N PRO A 50 7.70 3.11 -11.57
CA PRO A 50 7.75 3.53 -10.17
C PRO A 50 7.10 4.89 -9.93
N PRO A 51 6.68 5.16 -8.69
CA PRO A 51 6.38 6.51 -8.26
C PRO A 51 7.67 7.36 -8.22
N THR A 52 7.50 8.66 -8.42
CA THR A 52 8.53 9.66 -8.11
C THR A 52 8.45 10.03 -6.64
N PHE A 53 9.61 10.22 -6.01
CA PHE A 53 9.71 10.61 -4.60
C PHE A 53 10.67 11.77 -4.42
N GLU A 54 10.25 12.73 -3.62
CA GLU A 54 11.05 13.87 -3.19
C GLU A 54 11.02 13.99 -1.68
N ILE A 55 12.19 13.99 -1.06
CA ILE A 55 12.32 14.22 0.38
C ILE A 55 12.07 15.70 0.63
N ILE A 56 11.04 15.99 1.42
CA ILE A 56 10.69 17.34 1.89
C ILE A 56 11.53 17.67 3.13
N SER A 57 11.54 16.79 4.12
CA SER A 57 12.26 17.00 5.38
C SER A 57 12.62 15.67 6.03
N ILE A 58 13.67 15.71 6.85
CA ILE A 58 14.07 14.61 7.74
C ILE A 58 14.17 15.21 9.14
N ALA A 59 13.48 14.62 10.10
CA ALA A 59 13.42 15.09 11.48
C ALA A 59 13.20 13.92 12.44
N ASP A 60 13.21 14.19 13.74
CA ASP A 60 12.73 13.21 14.72
C ASP A 60 11.21 13.01 14.56
N PRO A 61 10.69 11.79 14.73
CA PRO A 61 9.28 11.53 14.55
C PRO A 61 8.40 12.29 15.53
N ASP A 62 7.27 12.79 15.05
CA ASP A 62 6.27 13.39 15.94
C ASP A 62 5.77 12.36 16.95
N VAL A 63 5.94 12.67 18.23
CA VAL A 63 5.52 11.86 19.38
C VAL A 63 4.02 11.56 19.38
N ASN A 64 3.22 12.36 18.69
CA ASN A 64 1.77 12.18 18.58
C ASN A 64 1.37 11.17 17.49
N ILE A 65 2.27 10.83 16.56
CA ILE A 65 2.00 9.91 15.45
C ILE A 65 2.32 8.46 15.85
N LEU A 66 3.30 8.24 16.72
CA LEU A 66 3.74 6.90 17.13
C LEU A 66 3.24 6.55 18.53
N THR A 67 2.58 5.40 18.63
CA THR A 67 2.28 4.75 19.91
C THR A 67 2.77 3.30 19.84
N PRO A 68 3.80 2.88 20.61
CA PRO A 68 4.49 3.62 21.67
C PRO A 68 5.38 4.76 21.14
N ALA A 69 5.76 5.67 22.06
CA ALA A 69 6.58 6.84 21.73
C ALA A 69 7.90 6.45 21.02
N PRO A 70 8.39 7.29 20.09
CA PRO A 70 9.62 7.02 19.35
C PRO A 70 10.80 6.86 20.31
N ASN A 71 11.71 5.94 19.97
CA ASN A 71 12.98 5.87 20.68
C ASN A 71 13.93 6.97 20.20
N SER A 72 15.03 7.17 20.94
CA SER A 72 16.03 8.20 20.65
C SER A 72 16.71 8.09 19.28
N ASN A 73 16.55 6.97 18.57
CA ASN A 73 17.19 6.69 17.29
C ASN A 73 16.19 6.58 16.14
N SER A 74 14.93 6.97 16.36
CA SER A 74 13.91 6.93 15.31
C SER A 74 14.05 8.17 14.41
N ILE A 75 13.83 8.01 13.11
CA ILE A 75 13.93 9.09 12.13
C ILE A 75 12.66 9.13 11.29
N GLU A 76 12.07 10.30 11.13
CA GLU A 76 10.94 10.57 10.23
C GLU A 76 11.43 11.28 8.96
N ALA A 77 11.10 10.73 7.81
CA ALA A 77 11.23 11.38 6.52
C ALA A 77 9.84 11.74 5.98
N ARG A 78 9.59 13.04 5.75
CA ARG A 78 8.42 13.50 4.99
C ARG A 78 8.77 13.48 3.52
N VAL A 79 7.98 12.75 2.74
CA VAL A 79 8.25 12.49 1.33
C VAL A 79 7.04 12.87 0.50
N LYS A 80 7.24 13.77 -0.46
CA LYS A 80 6.27 14.00 -1.54
C LYS A 80 6.39 12.84 -2.52
N PHE A 81 5.27 12.24 -2.89
CA PHE A 81 5.24 11.20 -3.90
C PHE A 81 4.23 11.54 -4.99
N SER A 82 4.53 11.08 -6.21
CA SER A 82 3.61 11.13 -7.33
C SER A 82 3.74 9.86 -8.15
N TYR A 83 2.62 9.17 -8.33
CA TYR A 83 2.48 7.96 -9.10
C TYR A 83 1.58 8.24 -10.31
N ASP A 84 2.14 8.03 -11.50
CA ASP A 84 1.47 8.16 -12.79
C ASP A 84 1.79 6.92 -13.65
N GLY A 85 1.67 5.76 -13.00
CA GLY A 85 2.04 4.47 -13.57
C GLY A 85 0.86 3.67 -14.12
N ASP A 86 1.11 2.39 -14.30
CA ASP A 86 0.23 1.39 -14.92
C ASP A 86 -0.26 0.34 -13.90
N ALA A 87 -0.20 0.65 -12.61
CA ALA A 87 -0.81 -0.15 -11.56
C ALA A 87 -2.28 -0.43 -11.89
N HIS A 88 -2.72 -1.62 -11.56
CA HIS A 88 -4.10 -2.02 -11.76
C HIS A 88 -4.47 -3.18 -10.85
N PHE A 89 -5.76 -3.34 -10.61
CA PHE A 89 -6.30 -4.53 -9.99
C PHE A 89 -7.57 -4.99 -10.71
N MET A 90 -7.81 -6.29 -10.66
CA MET A 90 -9.01 -6.91 -11.17
C MET A 90 -9.96 -7.16 -10.01
N LEU A 91 -11.21 -6.79 -10.22
CA LEU A 91 -12.29 -6.95 -9.28
C LEU A 91 -13.34 -7.85 -9.89
N GLU A 92 -13.75 -8.89 -9.18
CA GLU A 92 -14.93 -9.67 -9.51
C GLU A 92 -16.06 -9.29 -8.53
N ALA A 93 -17.23 -9.00 -9.07
CA ALA A 93 -18.40 -8.66 -8.28
C ALA A 93 -19.69 -9.24 -8.86
N GLU A 94 -20.71 -9.33 -8.02
CA GLU A 94 -22.07 -9.66 -8.43
C GLU A 94 -22.91 -8.38 -8.49
N LEU A 95 -23.51 -8.10 -9.64
CA LEU A 95 -24.50 -7.04 -9.79
C LEU A 95 -25.90 -7.62 -9.61
N LEU A 96 -26.61 -7.14 -8.58
CA LEU A 96 -27.96 -7.55 -8.23
C LEU A 96 -28.97 -6.61 -8.87
N VAL A 97 -29.87 -7.17 -9.68
CA VAL A 97 -31.03 -6.45 -10.22
C VAL A 97 -32.26 -6.80 -9.38
N ASN A 98 -32.84 -5.79 -8.74
CA ASN A 98 -33.92 -5.93 -7.77
C ASN A 98 -35.33 -5.63 -8.35
N ALA A 99 -35.53 -5.81 -9.67
CA ALA A 99 -36.81 -5.56 -10.33
C ALA A 99 -37.17 -6.70 -11.31
N PRO A 100 -38.44 -7.18 -11.33
CA PRO A 100 -39.59 -6.73 -10.52
C PRO A 100 -39.60 -7.23 -9.07
N THR A 101 -38.71 -8.15 -8.70
CA THR A 101 -38.55 -8.68 -7.33
C THR A 101 -37.10 -8.53 -6.84
N PRO A 102 -36.81 -8.54 -5.53
CA PRO A 102 -35.43 -8.57 -5.03
C PRO A 102 -34.64 -9.76 -5.58
N LYS A 103 -33.35 -9.54 -5.89
CA LYS A 103 -32.44 -10.55 -6.47
C LYS A 103 -33.01 -11.25 -7.71
N PHE A 104 -33.78 -10.53 -8.53
CA PHE A 104 -34.39 -11.07 -9.75
C PHE A 104 -33.34 -11.60 -10.72
N ILE A 105 -32.25 -10.86 -10.91
CA ILE A 105 -31.10 -11.29 -11.71
C ILE A 105 -29.80 -10.98 -10.97
N ILE A 106 -28.83 -11.89 -11.07
CA ILE A 106 -27.47 -11.74 -10.57
C ILE A 106 -26.52 -11.85 -11.75
N PHE A 107 -25.78 -10.78 -12.04
CA PHE A 107 -24.77 -10.76 -13.11
C PHE A 107 -23.36 -10.81 -12.51
N PRO A 108 -22.53 -11.79 -12.88
CA PRO A 108 -21.10 -11.74 -12.58
C PRO A 108 -20.44 -10.68 -13.46
N ILE A 109 -19.73 -9.74 -12.86
CA ILE A 109 -19.00 -8.68 -13.56
C ILE A 109 -17.53 -8.67 -13.14
N SER A 110 -16.66 -8.53 -14.14
CA SER A 110 -15.22 -8.34 -13.96
C SER A 110 -14.85 -6.90 -14.31
N ILE A 111 -14.31 -6.18 -13.34
CA ILE A 111 -13.92 -4.77 -13.48
C ILE A 111 -12.41 -4.66 -13.33
N LYS A 112 -11.76 -4.05 -14.32
CA LYS A 112 -10.36 -3.65 -14.21
C LYS A 112 -10.30 -2.19 -13.78
N VAL A 113 -9.71 -1.94 -12.61
CA VAL A 113 -9.35 -0.59 -12.18
C VAL A 113 -7.87 -0.38 -12.48
N SER A 114 -7.54 0.62 -13.28
CA SER A 114 -6.17 0.81 -13.79
C SER A 114 -5.74 2.27 -13.83
N SER A 115 -4.43 2.46 -13.95
CA SER A 115 -3.78 3.77 -14.16
C SER A 115 -4.18 4.80 -13.11
N PRO A 116 -4.01 4.48 -11.81
CA PRO A 116 -4.33 5.43 -10.77
C PRO A 116 -3.33 6.60 -10.85
N HIS A 117 -3.85 7.81 -10.84
CA HIS A 117 -3.05 9.02 -10.68
C HIS A 117 -3.10 9.43 -9.21
N ILE A 118 -2.00 9.23 -8.48
CA ILE A 118 -1.94 9.46 -7.02
C ILE A 118 -0.77 10.37 -6.73
N SER A 119 -1.02 11.50 -6.08
CA SER A 119 0.02 12.36 -5.55
C SER A 119 -0.31 12.79 -4.13
N GLY A 120 0.73 12.98 -3.32
CA GLY A 120 0.55 13.33 -1.92
C GLY A 120 1.85 13.50 -1.17
N ILE A 121 1.71 13.71 0.14
CA ILE A 121 2.82 13.75 1.09
C ILE A 121 2.60 12.62 2.08
N ALA A 122 3.61 11.76 2.22
CA ALA A 122 3.63 10.69 3.19
C ALA A 122 4.70 10.97 4.26
N SER A 123 4.45 10.51 5.48
CA SER A 123 5.45 10.41 6.53
C SER A 123 5.95 8.97 6.60
N VAL A 124 7.26 8.79 6.55
CA VAL A 124 7.92 7.48 6.63
C VAL A 124 8.84 7.48 7.82
N ILE A 125 8.53 6.62 8.79
CA ILE A 125 9.26 6.55 10.06
C ILE A 125 10.10 5.28 10.08
N TYR A 126 11.38 5.45 10.38
CA TYR A 126 12.29 4.35 10.69
C TYR A 126 12.47 4.25 12.20
N ASP A 127 12.27 3.04 12.73
CA ASP A 127 12.50 2.69 14.14
C ASP A 127 13.43 1.46 14.20
N GLU A 128 14.56 1.59 14.91
CA GLU A 128 15.61 0.57 15.07
C GLU A 128 15.13 -0.71 15.80
N LYS A 129 14.10 -0.64 16.65
CA LYS A 129 13.62 -1.77 17.46
C LYS A 129 12.73 -2.77 16.70
N ASN A 130 12.50 -2.58 15.41
CA ASN A 130 11.75 -3.54 14.61
C ASN A 130 12.61 -4.77 14.29
N ASP A 131 12.42 -5.87 15.04
CA ASP A 131 13.27 -7.08 15.02
C ASP A 131 13.46 -7.70 13.62
N GLU A 132 12.48 -7.55 12.71
CA GLU A 132 12.59 -8.06 11.34
C GLU A 132 13.67 -7.32 10.50
N LEU A 133 13.91 -6.05 10.79
CA LEU A 133 14.94 -5.26 10.09
C LEU A 133 16.34 -5.57 10.60
N ARG A 134 16.47 -5.86 11.90
CA ARG A 134 17.76 -6.26 12.49
C ARG A 134 18.30 -7.52 11.83
N GLU A 135 17.42 -8.49 11.54
CA GLU A 135 17.82 -9.72 10.86
C GLU A 135 18.24 -9.49 9.39
N ILE A 136 17.54 -8.59 8.68
CA ILE A 136 17.85 -8.25 7.28
C ILE A 136 19.12 -7.42 7.18
N ILE A 137 19.33 -6.46 8.09
CA ILE A 137 20.52 -5.61 8.15
C ILE A 137 21.73 -6.46 8.55
N ALA A 138 21.64 -7.30 9.59
CA ALA A 138 22.72 -8.19 10.00
C ALA A 138 23.15 -9.18 8.90
N LYS A 139 22.21 -9.67 8.07
CA LYS A 139 22.51 -10.55 6.93
C LYS A 139 23.04 -9.81 5.68
N ARG A 140 22.95 -8.48 5.59
CA ARG A 140 23.26 -7.71 4.36
C ARG A 140 24.24 -6.54 4.55
N MET A 141 24.89 -6.40 5.71
CA MET A 141 25.95 -5.40 5.97
C MET A 141 27.29 -5.72 5.25
N VAL A 142 27.25 -5.88 3.93
CA VAL A 142 28.34 -5.46 3.05
C VAL A 142 27.68 -4.50 2.08
N TYR A 143 28.04 -3.22 2.11
CA TYR A 143 27.80 -2.13 1.14
C TYR A 143 27.33 -0.83 1.84
N PRO A 144 28.19 0.21 1.91
CA PRO A 144 28.02 1.38 2.77
C PRO A 144 27.00 2.43 2.30
N ASN A 145 26.15 2.15 1.30
CA ASN A 145 25.24 3.16 0.72
C ASN A 145 23.85 2.57 0.39
N ARG A 146 23.12 2.06 1.39
CA ARG A 146 21.72 1.66 1.20
C ARG A 146 20.80 2.13 2.32
N ILE A 147 19.84 2.98 1.94
CA ILE A 147 18.61 3.18 2.72
C ILE A 147 17.68 2.01 2.35
N THR A 148 17.40 1.14 3.33
CA THR A 148 16.44 0.04 3.17
C THR A 148 15.13 0.47 3.83
N LEU A 149 14.14 0.83 3.01
CA LEU A 149 12.80 1.17 3.48
C LEU A 149 12.04 -0.12 3.81
N SER A 150 11.71 -0.32 5.09
CA SER A 150 10.76 -1.35 5.51
C SER A 150 9.36 -0.76 5.48
N LEU A 151 8.51 -1.27 4.59
CA LEU A 151 7.08 -1.01 4.66
C LEU A 151 6.47 -2.05 5.61
N LYS A 152 6.18 -1.64 6.84
CA LYS A 152 5.21 -2.33 7.69
C LYS A 152 4.30 -1.37 8.46
N ASP A 153 3.01 -1.66 8.30
CA ASP A 153 1.88 -1.35 9.18
C ASP A 153 1.61 0.13 9.46
N ALA A 154 1.22 0.87 8.41
CA ALA A 154 0.38 2.03 8.59
C ALA A 154 -1.03 1.56 9.04
N LEU A 155 -1.25 1.65 10.35
CA LEU A 155 -2.53 1.80 11.05
C LEU A 155 -3.51 0.62 11.01
N ILE A 156 -3.50 -0.20 12.07
CA ILE A 156 -4.73 -0.74 12.67
C ILE A 156 -4.59 -0.67 14.20
N LYS A 157 -5.33 0.26 14.81
CA LYS A 157 -6.14 -0.06 15.99
C LYS A 157 -7.57 -0.19 15.51
#